data_AF-C4J522-F1
#
_entry.id   AF-C4J522-F1
#
_cell.length_a   1.000
_cell.length_b   1.000
_cell.length_c   1.000
_cell.angle_alpha   90.00
_cell.angle_beta   90.00
_cell.angle_gamma   90.00
#
_symmetry.space_group_name_H-M   'P 1'
#
loop_
_entity.id
_entity.type
_entity.pdbx_description
1 polymer ?
#
loop_
_entity_poly.entity_id
_entity_poly.type
_entity_poly.pdbx_seq_one_letter_code
_entity_poly.pdbx_strand_id
1 'polypeptide(L)'
;MAAGLLLKMVGFCFWALFWLAGSATVSTTTPALAGGGEAVVVDARSAIAVTDDDFVCATLDWWPPEKCDYGTCSWGLASLLNLNLSNKILVNAVKAFSPLKLRLGGSLQDMLIYGTGDTRQQAPCAPFVKNASAMFGFSQGCLPLRRWDELNAFFQKTGPRIVFGLNALNGRVPMPDGSLGGPWNYTNAASFIRYTVSKGYDVHGWELGNELSGSGVGARIDADQYAADVIALKHIVDSAYQGKPSKPLVLAPGGFFDATWFTELVSKTKPDQMDAITHHIYNLGPGVDDHLVQKILDPSYLDGEASTFSNLQGILKSAGTSAVAWVGEAGGAYNSGHHLVTDAFVFSFWYLDQLGMSSKYDTKSYCRQTLVGGNYGLLNTSTFEPNPDYYSALLWHRLMGTKVLSTAFNGTNKIRGYAHCAKNSEGITLLLINLDGSSTNRIYVTSQGAHTPRAEGRRGAKGSAKQQQPRSRDRSTI
;
A
#
# COMPACT_ATOMS: atom_id res chain seq x y z
N MET A 1 27.71 -34.28 21.01
CA MET A 1 26.24 -34.57 21.03
C MET A 1 25.43 -33.65 21.96
N ALA A 2 25.96 -32.50 22.41
CA ALA A 2 25.21 -31.58 23.30
C ALA A 2 24.63 -30.33 22.58
N ALA A 3 25.12 -29.96 21.39
CA ALA A 3 24.64 -28.77 20.67
C ALA A 3 23.34 -29.00 19.86
N GLY A 4 23.04 -30.25 19.48
CA GLY A 4 21.83 -30.61 18.72
C GLY A 4 20.56 -30.69 19.58
N LEU A 5 20.68 -30.77 20.91
CA LEU A 5 19.54 -30.84 21.82
C LEU A 5 19.00 -29.43 22.19
N LEU A 6 19.88 -28.42 22.27
CA LEU A 6 19.47 -27.04 22.55
C LEU A 6 18.69 -26.40 21.39
N LEU A 7 19.04 -26.70 20.13
CA LEU A 7 18.30 -26.19 18.97
C LEU A 7 16.88 -26.78 18.86
N LYS A 8 16.66 -28.01 19.34
CA LYS A 8 15.33 -28.64 19.36
C LYS A 8 14.46 -28.13 20.51
N MET A 9 15.02 -27.76 21.66
CA MET A 9 14.24 -27.19 22.78
C MET A 9 13.83 -25.73 22.53
N VAL A 10 14.65 -24.91 21.87
CA VAL A 10 14.26 -23.52 21.52
C VAL A 10 13.19 -23.48 20.42
N GLY A 11 13.24 -24.41 19.46
CA GLY A 11 12.20 -24.56 18.43
C GLY A 11 10.86 -25.07 18.96
N PHE A 12 10.88 -25.91 20.01
CA PHE A 12 9.64 -26.42 20.63
C PHE A 12 8.96 -25.38 21.53
N CYS A 13 9.73 -24.53 22.22
CA CYS A 13 9.18 -23.42 23.01
C CYS A 13 8.56 -22.32 22.13
N PHE A 14 9.09 -22.07 20.93
CA PHE A 14 8.51 -21.08 19.99
C PHE A 14 7.20 -21.56 19.35
N TRP A 15 6.99 -22.87 19.21
CA TRP A 15 5.71 -23.42 18.72
C TRP A 15 4.67 -23.61 19.83
N ALA A 16 5.10 -23.85 21.08
CA ALA A 16 4.18 -23.99 22.21
C ALA A 16 3.58 -22.65 22.68
N LEU A 17 4.25 -21.52 22.47
CA LEU A 17 3.75 -20.19 22.86
C LEU A 17 2.65 -19.66 21.94
N PHE A 18 2.47 -20.19 20.73
CA PHE A 18 1.35 -19.87 19.86
C PHE A 18 0.04 -20.59 20.24
N TRP A 19 0.07 -21.51 21.21
CA TRP A 19 -1.10 -22.24 21.71
C TRP A 19 -1.56 -21.79 23.10
N LEU A 20 -0.95 -20.73 23.66
CA LEU A 20 -1.36 -20.14 24.94
C LEU A 20 -1.94 -18.72 24.80
N ALA A 21 -2.11 -18.22 23.58
CA ALA A 21 -3.03 -17.13 23.33
C ALA A 21 -4.45 -17.69 23.54
N GLY A 22 -5.10 -17.25 24.61
CA GLY A 22 -6.45 -17.67 24.96
C GLY A 22 -7.36 -17.64 23.74
N SER A 23 -8.11 -18.72 23.56
CA SER A 23 -9.13 -18.79 22.52
C SER A 23 -10.07 -17.61 22.69
N ALA A 24 -10.05 -16.66 21.75
CA ALA A 24 -11.10 -15.66 21.68
C ALA A 24 -12.38 -16.40 21.30
N THR A 25 -13.19 -16.76 22.30
CA THR A 25 -14.50 -17.36 22.07
C THR A 25 -15.40 -16.33 21.42
N VAL A 26 -15.55 -16.42 20.10
CA VAL A 26 -16.59 -15.71 19.35
C VAL A 26 -17.93 -16.36 19.74
N SER A 27 -18.67 -15.71 20.63
CA SER A 27 -20.03 -16.13 20.98
C SER A 27 -20.99 -15.50 19.97
N THR A 28 -21.62 -16.30 19.11
CA THR A 28 -22.65 -15.84 18.15
C THR A 28 -24.04 -15.71 18.79
N THR A 29 -24.13 -15.70 20.11
CA THR A 29 -25.37 -15.38 20.83
C THR A 29 -25.57 -13.87 20.79
N THR A 30 -26.66 -13.38 20.22
CA THR A 30 -27.15 -12.01 20.48
C THR A 30 -27.26 -11.84 22.00
N PRO A 31 -26.39 -11.07 22.66
CA PRO A 31 -26.65 -10.72 24.02
C PRO A 31 -27.85 -9.77 23.93
N ALA A 32 -28.91 -10.06 24.69
CA ALA A 32 -29.70 -8.96 25.19
C ALA A 32 -28.68 -7.96 25.78
N LEU A 33 -28.68 -6.72 25.30
CA LEU A 33 -27.90 -5.59 25.82
C LEU A 33 -28.37 -5.28 27.26
N ALA A 34 -28.19 -6.23 28.16
CA ALA A 34 -28.43 -6.12 29.58
C ALA A 34 -27.07 -5.89 30.23
N GLY A 35 -26.51 -4.70 30.01
CA GLY A 35 -25.25 -4.25 30.60
C GLY A 35 -24.29 -3.63 29.59
N GLY A 36 -24.65 -2.45 29.04
CA GLY A 36 -23.83 -1.40 28.38
C GLY A 36 -22.34 -1.64 28.03
N GLY A 37 -21.94 -2.80 27.53
CA GLY A 37 -20.57 -3.11 27.16
C GLY A 37 -20.24 -2.68 25.74
N GLU A 38 -19.00 -2.23 25.53
CA GLU A 38 -18.51 -1.84 24.21
C GLU A 38 -18.45 -3.07 23.28
N ALA A 39 -18.95 -2.92 22.05
CA ALA A 39 -19.06 -4.04 21.11
C ALA A 39 -18.69 -3.65 19.68
N VAL A 40 -17.98 -4.55 19.00
CA VAL A 40 -17.74 -4.51 17.56
C VAL A 40 -18.72 -5.46 16.89
N VAL A 41 -19.45 -4.94 15.90
CA VAL A 41 -20.39 -5.70 15.08
C VAL A 41 -19.86 -5.74 13.66
N VAL A 42 -19.54 -6.93 13.17
CA VAL A 42 -19.13 -7.17 11.77
C VAL A 42 -20.30 -7.73 10.98
N ASP A 43 -20.66 -7.09 9.87
CA ASP A 43 -21.61 -7.66 8.91
C ASP A 43 -20.87 -8.50 7.88
N ALA A 44 -20.96 -9.82 8.03
CA ALA A 44 -20.27 -10.80 7.19
C ALA A 44 -21.15 -11.32 6.03
N ARG A 45 -22.32 -10.74 5.79
CA ARG A 45 -23.25 -11.19 4.73
C ARG A 45 -22.77 -10.81 3.32
N SER A 46 -22.07 -9.69 3.17
CA SER A 46 -21.57 -9.20 1.90
C SER A 46 -20.35 -8.29 2.07
N ALA A 47 -19.44 -8.31 1.09
CA ALA A 47 -18.36 -7.34 1.03
C ALA A 47 -18.89 -5.95 0.64
N ILE A 48 -18.40 -4.90 1.27
CA ILE A 48 -18.72 -3.50 0.96
C ILE A 48 -17.75 -2.88 -0.06
N ALA A 49 -16.57 -3.48 -0.20
CA ALA A 49 -15.50 -3.08 -1.10
C ALA A 49 -14.55 -4.26 -1.34
N VAL A 50 -13.69 -4.14 -2.35
CA VAL A 50 -12.66 -5.15 -2.69
C VAL A 50 -11.32 -4.45 -2.91
N THR A 51 -10.27 -4.89 -2.19
CA THR A 51 -8.88 -4.47 -2.43
C THR A 51 -8.14 -5.45 -3.34
N ASP A 52 -6.96 -5.06 -3.84
CA ASP A 52 -6.07 -6.02 -4.52
C ASP A 52 -5.47 -7.02 -3.52
N ASP A 53 -5.00 -8.17 -4.03
CA ASP A 53 -4.32 -9.20 -3.23
C ASP A 53 -2.98 -8.71 -2.64
N ASP A 54 -2.36 -7.77 -3.34
CA ASP A 54 -1.18 -6.99 -2.96
C ASP A 54 -1.53 -5.52 -2.63
N PHE A 55 -2.65 -5.33 -1.91
CA PHE A 55 -3.11 -4.02 -1.40
C PHE A 55 -2.00 -3.23 -0.69
N VAL A 56 -1.20 -3.90 0.13
CA VAL A 56 -0.04 -3.29 0.80
C VAL A 56 1.06 -3.05 -0.23
N CYS A 57 1.41 -1.78 -0.41
CA CYS A 57 2.46 -1.31 -1.31
C CYS A 57 3.46 -0.45 -0.53
N ALA A 58 4.67 -0.30 -1.07
CA ALA A 58 5.67 0.66 -0.59
C ALA A 58 6.30 1.41 -1.75
N THR A 59 6.91 2.56 -1.48
CA THR A 59 7.62 3.34 -2.51
C THR A 59 9.14 3.21 -2.39
N LEU A 60 9.85 3.51 -3.47
CA LEU A 60 11.28 3.82 -3.49
C LEU A 60 11.48 5.18 -4.17
N ASP A 61 12.33 6.02 -3.61
CA ASP A 61 12.46 7.43 -4.00
C ASP A 61 13.80 7.73 -4.70
N TRP A 62 13.92 8.94 -5.25
CA TRP A 62 15.07 9.49 -5.96
C TRP A 62 15.96 10.39 -5.07
N TRP A 63 15.50 10.81 -3.89
CA TRP A 63 16.23 11.77 -3.04
C TRP A 63 17.68 11.36 -2.74
N PRO A 64 18.68 12.21 -3.06
CA PRO A 64 20.08 11.92 -2.81
C PRO A 64 20.45 12.15 -1.33
N PRO A 65 21.65 11.71 -0.88
CA PRO A 65 22.09 11.86 0.51
C PRO A 65 22.05 13.30 1.05
N GLU A 66 22.21 14.29 0.16
CA GLU A 66 22.21 15.71 0.49
C GLU A 66 20.79 16.29 0.69
N LYS A 67 19.74 15.49 0.52
CA LYS A 67 18.37 15.89 0.87
C LYS A 67 18.25 15.95 2.38
N CYS A 68 18.10 17.17 2.88
CA CYS A 68 17.91 17.43 4.30
C CYS A 68 16.65 18.27 4.50
N ASP A 69 15.87 17.90 5.51
CA ASP A 69 14.76 18.69 6.02
C ASP A 69 15.04 19.02 7.48
N TYR A 70 14.79 20.27 7.86
CA TYR A 70 14.90 20.70 9.26
C TYR A 70 16.26 20.41 9.90
N GLY A 71 17.33 20.48 9.09
CA GLY A 71 18.70 20.22 9.53
C GLY A 71 19.12 18.74 9.56
N THR A 72 18.25 17.81 9.20
CA THR A 72 18.53 16.36 9.21
C THR A 72 18.44 15.76 7.81
N CYS A 73 19.45 14.98 7.41
CA CYS A 73 19.50 14.30 6.11
C CYS A 73 19.19 12.80 6.27
N SER A 74 17.90 12.45 6.30
CA SER A 74 17.41 11.10 6.65
C SER A 74 17.36 10.10 5.48
N TRP A 75 17.87 10.49 4.31
CA TRP A 75 17.82 9.67 3.09
C TRP A 75 19.03 8.75 2.90
N GLY A 76 20.21 9.14 3.37
CA GLY A 76 21.43 8.35 3.18
C GLY A 76 21.60 7.87 1.74
N LEU A 77 21.94 6.59 1.55
CA LEU A 77 22.05 5.96 0.22
C LEU A 77 20.75 5.25 -0.21
N ALA A 78 19.58 5.63 0.32
CA ALA A 78 18.33 4.92 0.08
C ALA A 78 17.73 5.11 -1.33
N SER A 79 18.24 6.07 -2.10
CA SER A 79 17.67 6.41 -3.42
C SER A 79 17.77 5.25 -4.42
N LEU A 80 16.88 5.24 -5.40
CA LEU A 80 16.91 4.30 -6.52
C LEU A 80 18.27 4.26 -7.24
N LEU A 81 19.02 5.37 -7.24
CA LEU A 81 20.35 5.45 -7.84
C LEU A 81 21.44 4.77 -6.99
N ASN A 82 21.29 4.75 -5.67
CA ASN A 82 22.39 4.42 -4.74
C ASN A 82 22.12 3.21 -3.84
N LEU A 83 20.85 2.77 -3.73
CA LEU A 83 20.41 1.72 -2.83
C LEU A 83 21.23 0.44 -2.97
N ASN A 84 21.69 -0.11 -1.85
CA ASN A 84 22.40 -1.39 -1.83
C ASN A 84 21.43 -2.57 -2.04
N LEU A 85 21.21 -2.92 -3.31
CA LEU A 85 20.32 -3.99 -3.74
C LEU A 85 20.80 -5.41 -3.36
N SER A 86 22.03 -5.54 -2.86
CA SER A 86 22.58 -6.82 -2.38
C SER A 86 22.42 -7.02 -0.88
N ASN A 87 21.89 -6.03 -0.14
CA ASN A 87 21.66 -6.15 1.29
C ASN A 87 20.67 -7.30 1.58
N LYS A 88 21.07 -8.22 2.47
CA LYS A 88 20.27 -9.42 2.79
C LYS A 88 18.95 -9.09 3.48
N ILE A 89 18.93 -8.08 4.34
CA ILE A 89 17.72 -7.66 5.06
C ILE A 89 16.73 -7.06 4.06
N LEU A 90 17.17 -6.16 3.17
CA LEU A 90 16.32 -5.61 2.10
C LEU A 90 15.70 -6.71 1.22
N VAL A 91 16.53 -7.66 0.76
CA VAL A 91 16.08 -8.80 -0.06
C VAL A 91 15.00 -9.62 0.66
N ASN A 92 15.23 -9.93 1.94
CA ASN A 92 14.27 -10.70 2.73
C ASN A 92 13.00 -9.89 3.05
N ALA A 93 13.15 -8.59 3.27
CA ALA A 93 12.06 -7.70 3.61
C ALA A 93 11.02 -7.63 2.48
N VAL A 94 11.47 -7.52 1.22
CA VAL A 94 10.59 -7.54 0.04
C VAL A 94 9.97 -8.93 -0.15
N LYS A 95 10.75 -10.00 -0.03
CA LYS A 95 10.26 -11.39 -0.19
C LYS A 95 9.19 -11.79 0.82
N ALA A 96 9.18 -11.18 2.00
CA ALA A 96 8.23 -11.55 3.06
C ALA A 96 6.76 -11.34 2.69
N PHE A 97 6.47 -10.51 1.68
CA PHE A 97 5.13 -10.24 1.16
C PHE A 97 4.73 -11.25 0.07
N SER A 98 5.57 -11.45 -0.96
CA SER A 98 5.32 -12.42 -2.05
C SER A 98 3.91 -12.34 -2.68
N PRO A 99 3.58 -11.27 -3.45
CA PRO A 99 4.44 -10.13 -3.80
C PRO A 99 4.20 -8.88 -2.94
N LEU A 100 5.22 -8.02 -2.85
CA LEU A 100 5.06 -6.61 -2.46
C LEU A 100 4.90 -5.78 -3.73
N LYS A 101 3.98 -4.81 -3.75
CA LYS A 101 3.93 -3.80 -4.81
C LYS A 101 4.91 -2.67 -4.47
N LEU A 102 5.75 -2.28 -5.43
CA LEU A 102 6.74 -1.21 -5.30
C LEU A 102 6.52 -0.11 -6.34
N ARG A 103 6.23 1.11 -5.86
CA ARG A 103 6.11 2.32 -6.71
C ARG A 103 7.43 3.09 -6.68
N LEU A 104 8.07 3.24 -7.83
CA LEU A 104 9.37 3.89 -7.99
C LEU A 104 9.12 5.32 -8.49
N GLY A 105 9.30 6.33 -7.65
CA GLY A 105 8.81 7.69 -7.94
C GLY A 105 9.30 8.73 -6.92
N GLY A 106 8.46 9.71 -6.60
CA GLY A 106 8.78 10.83 -5.72
C GLY A 106 9.13 12.10 -6.51
N SER A 107 9.29 13.24 -5.82
CA SER A 107 9.32 14.57 -6.45
C SER A 107 10.39 14.75 -7.53
N LEU A 108 11.57 14.11 -7.39
CA LEU A 108 12.64 14.26 -8.40
C LEU A 108 12.39 13.45 -9.69
N GLN A 109 11.34 12.61 -9.77
CA GLN A 109 11.05 11.83 -10.97
C GLN A 109 10.82 12.72 -12.20
N ASP A 110 10.23 13.90 -11.99
CA ASP A 110 9.93 14.87 -13.04
C ASP A 110 11.13 15.70 -13.49
N MET A 111 12.28 15.51 -12.83
CA MET A 111 13.57 16.07 -13.22
C MET A 111 14.56 14.98 -13.65
N LEU A 112 14.08 13.76 -13.88
CA LEU A 112 14.88 12.62 -14.28
C LEU A 112 14.87 12.46 -15.81
N ILE A 113 16.04 12.22 -16.40
CA ILE A 113 16.18 11.77 -17.79
C ILE A 113 16.71 10.33 -17.82
N TYR A 114 16.24 9.53 -18.77
CA TYR A 114 16.67 8.14 -18.95
C TYR A 114 17.83 8.09 -19.94
N GLY A 115 18.92 7.41 -19.57
CA GLY A 115 20.17 7.33 -20.34
C GLY A 115 20.12 6.45 -21.60
N THR A 116 19.08 6.57 -22.44
CA THR A 116 18.86 5.71 -23.62
C THR A 116 19.67 6.10 -24.87
N GLY A 117 20.49 7.17 -24.81
CA GLY A 117 21.39 7.56 -25.90
C GLY A 117 20.73 8.21 -27.12
N ASP A 118 19.40 8.32 -27.18
CA ASP A 118 18.67 8.86 -28.35
C ASP A 118 18.77 10.39 -28.50
N THR A 119 19.32 11.13 -27.53
CA THR A 119 19.56 12.57 -27.71
C THR A 119 20.98 12.77 -28.22
N ARG A 120 21.11 13.25 -29.47
CA ARG A 120 22.37 13.56 -30.19
C ARG A 120 23.24 14.67 -29.55
N GLN A 121 22.95 15.00 -28.30
CA GLN A 121 23.56 16.03 -27.47
C GLN A 121 23.52 15.51 -26.03
N GLN A 122 24.50 14.73 -25.58
CA GLN A 122 24.52 14.25 -24.20
C GLN A 122 25.81 14.67 -23.50
N ALA A 123 25.64 15.63 -22.60
CA ALA A 123 26.41 15.65 -21.37
C ALA A 123 26.35 14.26 -20.70
N PRO A 124 27.38 13.85 -19.94
CA PRO A 124 27.38 12.56 -19.24
C PRO A 124 26.10 12.39 -18.39
N CYS A 125 25.56 11.17 -18.35
CA CYS A 125 24.41 10.80 -17.53
C CYS A 125 24.77 10.98 -16.05
N ALA A 126 24.51 12.19 -15.53
CA ALA A 126 24.92 12.63 -14.21
C ALA A 126 23.80 12.40 -13.18
N PRO A 127 24.16 12.05 -11.94
CA PRO A 127 23.18 11.97 -10.86
C PRO A 127 22.66 13.37 -10.48
N PHE A 128 21.62 13.42 -9.65
CA PHE A 128 21.18 14.66 -9.02
C PHE A 128 22.31 15.29 -8.20
N VAL A 129 22.49 16.60 -8.35
CA VAL A 129 23.43 17.40 -7.55
C VAL A 129 22.69 18.57 -6.94
N LYS A 130 23.04 18.93 -5.71
CA LYS A 130 22.43 20.07 -5.01
C LYS A 130 22.59 21.36 -5.82
N ASN A 131 21.48 22.02 -6.08
CA ASN A 131 21.41 23.30 -6.76
C ASN A 131 20.24 24.11 -6.18
N ALA A 132 20.55 25.07 -5.32
CA ALA A 132 19.55 25.83 -4.57
C ALA A 132 18.60 26.66 -5.45
N SER A 133 18.98 26.96 -6.70
CA SER A 133 18.15 27.72 -7.64
C SER A 133 17.24 26.83 -8.50
N ALA A 134 17.43 25.50 -8.46
CA ALA A 134 16.61 24.56 -9.20
C ALA A 134 15.37 24.14 -8.40
N MET A 135 14.36 23.62 -9.10
CA MET A 135 13.17 23.05 -8.46
C MET A 135 13.60 21.96 -7.48
N PHE A 136 13.00 21.97 -6.29
CA PHE A 136 13.35 21.08 -5.17
C PHE A 136 14.80 21.17 -4.67
N GLY A 137 15.61 22.12 -5.14
CA GLY A 137 16.99 22.30 -4.72
C GLY A 137 17.99 21.34 -5.35
N PHE A 138 17.65 20.68 -6.46
CA PHE A 138 18.52 19.74 -7.16
C PHE A 138 18.52 19.95 -8.68
N SER A 139 19.65 19.67 -9.32
CA SER A 139 19.77 19.68 -10.78
C SER A 139 18.84 18.64 -11.42
N GLN A 140 18.71 18.68 -12.74
CA GLN A 140 18.25 17.50 -13.47
C GLN A 140 19.17 16.31 -13.15
N GLY A 141 18.58 15.14 -12.95
CA GLY A 141 19.29 13.88 -12.74
C GLY A 141 19.13 12.96 -13.94
N CYS A 142 19.91 11.88 -13.95
CA CYS A 142 19.83 10.86 -14.98
C CYS A 142 19.82 9.47 -14.37
N LEU A 143 18.98 8.58 -14.90
CA LEU A 143 19.00 7.14 -14.61
C LEU A 143 19.83 6.43 -15.69
N PRO A 144 21.04 5.96 -15.38
CA PRO A 144 21.82 5.15 -16.31
C PRO A 144 21.12 3.80 -16.55
N LEU A 145 21.09 3.32 -17.79
CA LEU A 145 20.46 2.02 -18.11
C LEU A 145 21.09 0.85 -17.37
N ARG A 146 22.39 0.92 -17.06
CA ARG A 146 23.06 -0.06 -16.18
C ARG A 146 22.40 -0.13 -14.80
N ARG A 147 22.04 1.02 -14.21
CA ARG A 147 21.40 1.05 -12.90
C ARG A 147 19.97 0.49 -12.97
N TRP A 148 19.27 0.75 -14.08
CA TRP A 148 17.98 0.12 -14.35
C TRP A 148 18.08 -1.41 -14.48
N ASP A 149 19.12 -1.92 -15.13
CA ASP A 149 19.41 -3.36 -15.21
C ASP A 149 19.66 -3.97 -13.80
N GLU A 150 20.42 -3.28 -12.94
CA GLU A 150 20.67 -3.72 -11.56
C GLU A 150 19.38 -3.77 -10.71
N LEU A 151 18.51 -2.77 -10.85
CA LEU A 151 17.20 -2.73 -10.21
C LEU A 151 16.33 -3.91 -10.67
N ASN A 152 16.27 -4.18 -11.97
CA ASN A 152 15.49 -5.31 -12.49
C ASN A 152 16.05 -6.67 -12.08
N ALA A 153 17.37 -6.82 -11.97
CA ALA A 153 17.97 -8.03 -11.40
C ALA A 153 17.54 -8.24 -9.93
N PHE A 154 17.44 -7.16 -9.15
CA PHE A 154 16.89 -7.22 -7.80
C PHE A 154 15.39 -7.57 -7.79
N PHE A 155 14.57 -6.99 -8.68
CA PHE A 155 13.15 -7.29 -8.77
C PHE A 155 12.90 -8.75 -9.17
N GLN A 156 13.58 -9.26 -10.20
CA GLN A 156 13.50 -10.67 -10.57
C GLN A 156 13.89 -11.61 -9.42
N LYS A 157 14.89 -11.22 -8.62
CA LYS A 157 15.34 -11.99 -7.45
C LYS A 157 14.35 -11.96 -6.29
N THR A 158 13.57 -10.89 -6.12
CA THR A 158 12.72 -10.65 -4.94
C THR A 158 11.22 -10.79 -5.19
N GLY A 159 10.78 -10.77 -6.45
CA GLY A 159 9.40 -10.96 -6.87
C GLY A 159 8.38 -9.85 -6.54
N PRO A 160 8.72 -8.55 -6.44
CA PRO A 160 7.72 -7.49 -6.30
C PRO A 160 7.01 -7.17 -7.62
N ARG A 161 5.84 -6.52 -7.54
CA ARG A 161 5.18 -5.88 -8.68
C ARG A 161 5.66 -4.43 -8.82
N ILE A 162 6.20 -4.07 -9.97
CA ILE A 162 6.86 -2.76 -10.15
C ILE A 162 5.95 -1.76 -10.86
N VAL A 163 5.71 -0.62 -10.22
CA VAL A 163 5.14 0.57 -10.86
C VAL A 163 6.25 1.60 -10.99
N PHE A 164 6.48 2.11 -12.19
CA PHE A 164 7.54 3.10 -12.45
C PHE A 164 6.91 4.45 -12.82
N GLY A 165 7.29 5.49 -12.08
CA GLY A 165 6.90 6.88 -12.35
C GLY A 165 7.76 7.55 -13.42
N LEU A 166 7.11 8.11 -14.44
CA LEU A 166 7.71 8.75 -15.60
C LEU A 166 7.75 10.26 -15.44
N ASN A 167 8.81 10.88 -15.98
CA ASN A 167 8.93 12.33 -16.04
C ASN A 167 7.85 12.95 -16.94
N ALA A 168 6.94 13.72 -16.36
CA ALA A 168 5.85 14.43 -17.05
C ALA A 168 6.18 15.89 -17.40
N LEU A 169 7.32 16.41 -16.95
CA LEU A 169 7.77 17.80 -17.18
C LEU A 169 8.70 17.97 -18.39
N ASN A 170 9.10 16.89 -19.05
CA ASN A 170 9.96 16.99 -20.21
C ASN A 170 9.29 17.76 -21.36
N GLY A 171 9.94 18.84 -21.82
CA GLY A 171 9.49 19.67 -22.94
C GLY A 171 8.39 20.70 -22.61
N ARG A 172 8.04 20.87 -21.33
CA ARG A 172 7.02 21.85 -20.93
C ARG A 172 7.50 23.29 -21.06
N VAL A 173 6.55 24.20 -21.17
CA VAL A 173 6.79 25.65 -21.21
C VAL A 173 6.03 26.35 -20.07
N PRO A 174 6.60 27.41 -19.47
CA PRO A 174 5.88 28.22 -18.50
C PRO A 174 4.68 28.93 -19.11
N MET A 175 3.57 28.92 -18.39
CA MET A 175 2.34 29.63 -18.75
C MET A 175 2.21 30.94 -17.96
N PRO A 176 1.43 31.94 -18.42
CA PRO A 176 1.28 33.23 -17.74
C PRO A 176 0.73 33.16 -16.31
N ASP A 177 -0.01 32.11 -15.98
CA ASP A 177 -0.61 31.87 -14.66
C ASP A 177 0.32 31.08 -13.71
N GLY A 178 1.57 30.87 -14.12
CA GLY A 178 2.58 30.10 -13.37
C GLY A 178 2.46 28.59 -13.48
N SER A 179 1.47 28.06 -14.23
CA SER A 179 1.42 26.63 -14.56
C SER A 179 2.44 26.26 -15.63
N LEU A 180 2.60 24.96 -15.89
CA LEU A 180 3.35 24.44 -17.02
C LEU A 180 2.40 23.87 -18.06
N GLY A 181 2.64 24.21 -19.32
CA GLY A 181 1.84 23.78 -20.46
C GLY A 181 2.68 23.26 -21.62
N GLY A 182 2.03 23.13 -22.78
CA GLY A 182 2.60 22.52 -23.97
C GLY A 182 2.56 20.99 -23.94
N PRO A 183 2.55 20.31 -25.09
CA PRO A 183 2.49 18.84 -25.14
C PRO A 183 3.69 18.18 -24.45
N TRP A 184 3.45 17.06 -23.76
CA TRP A 184 4.54 16.28 -23.17
C TRP A 184 5.50 15.76 -24.25
N ASN A 185 6.80 16.06 -24.10
CA ASN A 185 7.82 15.44 -24.94
C ASN A 185 8.13 14.03 -24.42
N TYR A 186 7.33 13.07 -24.88
CA TYR A 186 7.43 11.67 -24.47
C TYR A 186 8.62 10.91 -25.06
N THR A 187 9.44 11.51 -25.93
CA THR A 187 10.48 10.79 -26.69
C THR A 187 11.45 10.01 -25.78
N ASN A 188 11.91 10.64 -24.68
CA ASN A 188 12.82 10.01 -23.74
C ASN A 188 12.14 8.87 -22.95
N ALA A 189 10.91 9.08 -22.47
CA ALA A 189 10.13 8.06 -21.78
C ALA A 189 9.77 6.88 -22.68
N ALA A 190 9.35 7.12 -23.93
CA ALA A 190 9.07 6.08 -24.90
C ALA A 190 10.31 5.24 -25.24
N SER A 191 11.48 5.88 -25.38
CA SER A 191 12.76 5.18 -25.56
C SER A 191 13.08 4.30 -24.35
N PHE A 192 12.85 4.78 -23.13
CA PHE A 192 13.06 4.01 -21.90
C PHE A 192 12.10 2.81 -21.75
N ILE A 193 10.82 3.00 -22.06
CA ILE A 193 9.83 1.92 -22.08
C ILE A 193 10.24 0.85 -23.11
N ARG A 194 10.64 1.25 -24.32
CA ARG A 194 11.11 0.31 -25.37
C ARG A 194 12.36 -0.45 -24.94
N TYR A 195 13.31 0.21 -24.29
CA TYR A 195 14.48 -0.47 -23.72
C TYR A 195 14.05 -1.51 -22.67
N THR A 196 13.13 -1.15 -21.77
CA THR A 196 12.62 -2.06 -20.74
C THR A 196 11.95 -3.29 -21.37
N VAL A 197 11.13 -3.10 -22.39
CA VAL A 197 10.49 -4.19 -23.15
C VAL A 197 11.51 -5.06 -23.88
N SER A 198 12.53 -4.47 -24.51
CA SER A 198 13.54 -5.21 -25.28
C SER A 198 14.42 -6.10 -24.39
N LYS A 199 14.62 -5.68 -23.13
CA LYS A 199 15.31 -6.47 -22.10
C LYS A 199 14.43 -7.57 -21.49
N GLY A 200 13.13 -7.59 -21.80
CA GLY A 200 12.18 -8.55 -21.24
C GLY A 200 11.90 -8.31 -19.75
N TYR A 201 12.10 -7.08 -19.27
CA TYR A 201 11.79 -6.73 -17.89
C TYR A 201 10.30 -6.59 -17.68
N ASP A 202 9.83 -7.08 -16.53
CA ASP A 202 8.42 -7.04 -16.16
C ASP A 202 8.13 -5.77 -15.36
N VAL A 203 7.21 -4.96 -15.86
CA VAL A 203 6.72 -3.75 -15.21
C VAL A 203 5.21 -3.88 -15.11
N HIS A 204 4.70 -3.78 -13.88
CA HIS A 204 3.28 -3.91 -13.59
C HIS A 204 2.50 -2.65 -14.00
N GLY A 205 3.11 -1.47 -13.92
CA GLY A 205 2.47 -0.23 -14.37
C GLY A 205 3.44 0.91 -14.64
N TRP A 206 3.01 1.84 -15.48
CA TRP A 206 3.66 3.12 -15.76
C TRP A 206 2.79 4.25 -15.23
N GLU A 207 3.31 5.01 -14.28
CA GLU A 207 2.67 6.21 -13.75
C GLU A 207 3.25 7.45 -14.45
N LEU A 208 2.42 8.43 -14.79
CA LEU A 208 2.90 9.71 -15.34
C LEU A 208 3.02 10.72 -14.20
N GLY A 209 4.19 11.33 -14.01
CA GLY A 209 4.42 12.50 -13.13
C GLY A 209 4.26 12.29 -11.62
N ASN A 210 4.59 13.34 -10.86
CA ASN A 210 4.43 13.46 -9.41
C ASN A 210 3.82 14.80 -9.02
N GLU A 211 2.69 14.79 -8.32
CA GLU A 211 2.14 15.96 -7.63
C GLU A 211 1.96 17.18 -8.52
N LEU A 212 1.57 16.95 -9.78
CA LEU A 212 1.32 18.00 -10.77
C LEU A 212 -0.17 18.41 -10.85
N SER A 213 -1.04 17.73 -10.09
CA SER A 213 -2.48 17.97 -10.06
C SER A 213 -2.87 19.15 -9.17
N GLY A 214 -4.00 19.81 -9.50
CA GLY A 214 -4.55 20.90 -8.68
C GLY A 214 -3.58 22.06 -8.49
N SER A 215 -3.25 22.38 -7.24
CA SER A 215 -2.26 23.42 -6.92
C SER A 215 -0.81 23.02 -7.24
N GLY A 216 -0.56 21.71 -7.36
CA GLY A 216 0.75 21.13 -7.58
C GLY A 216 1.75 21.29 -6.42
N VAL A 217 2.88 20.60 -6.54
CA VAL A 217 4.06 20.75 -5.67
C VAL A 217 5.26 21.01 -6.56
N GLY A 218 5.84 22.21 -6.48
CA GLY A 218 6.93 22.66 -7.35
C GLY A 218 6.48 23.05 -8.77
N ALA A 219 5.55 22.30 -9.36
CA ALA A 219 4.92 22.60 -10.65
C ALA A 219 3.46 22.11 -10.67
N ARG A 220 2.64 22.68 -11.56
CA ARG A 220 1.27 22.22 -11.82
C ARG A 220 0.96 22.21 -13.32
N ILE A 221 0.12 21.27 -13.74
CA ILE A 221 -0.36 21.12 -15.11
C ILE A 221 -1.90 21.05 -15.07
N ASP A 222 -2.56 21.76 -15.98
CA ASP A 222 -4.01 21.73 -16.08
C ASP A 222 -4.52 20.34 -16.50
N ALA A 223 -5.68 19.95 -15.96
CA ALA A 223 -6.23 18.60 -16.14
C ALA A 223 -6.48 18.24 -17.61
N ASP A 224 -6.87 19.20 -18.46
CA ASP A 224 -7.06 19.00 -19.89
C ASP A 224 -5.77 18.54 -20.58
N GLN A 225 -4.70 19.32 -20.42
CA GLN A 225 -3.40 18.99 -21.01
C GLN A 225 -2.88 17.67 -20.44
N TYR A 226 -3.01 17.47 -19.13
CA TYR A 226 -2.55 16.27 -18.48
C TYR A 226 -3.30 15.01 -18.97
N ALA A 227 -4.61 15.10 -19.20
CA ALA A 227 -5.40 14.00 -19.77
C ALA A 227 -4.92 13.62 -21.18
N ALA A 228 -4.59 14.60 -22.02
CA ALA A 228 -4.01 14.34 -23.34
C ALA A 228 -2.66 13.60 -23.24
N ASP A 229 -1.86 13.91 -22.22
CA ASP A 229 -0.56 13.26 -21.99
C ASP A 229 -0.71 11.82 -21.47
N VAL A 230 -1.72 11.55 -20.63
CA VAL A 230 -2.07 10.18 -20.19
C VAL A 230 -2.53 9.33 -21.37
N ILE A 231 -3.35 9.87 -22.27
CA ILE A 231 -3.76 9.19 -23.51
C ILE A 231 -2.53 8.91 -24.39
N ALA A 232 -1.59 9.85 -24.51
CA ALA A 232 -0.34 9.62 -25.23
C ALA A 232 0.48 8.49 -24.58
N LEU A 233 0.58 8.44 -23.24
CA LEU A 233 1.23 7.34 -22.52
C LEU A 233 0.54 6.00 -22.81
N LYS A 234 -0.79 5.94 -22.80
CA LYS A 234 -1.55 4.74 -23.14
C LYS A 234 -1.19 4.21 -24.53
N HIS A 235 -1.15 5.08 -25.54
CA HIS A 235 -0.74 4.71 -26.89
C HIS A 235 0.70 4.20 -26.97
N ILE A 236 1.62 4.80 -26.20
CA ILE A 236 3.03 4.38 -26.13
C ILE A 236 3.13 2.97 -25.52
N VAL A 237 2.43 2.73 -24.40
CA VAL A 237 2.40 1.41 -23.75
C VAL A 237 1.77 0.37 -24.68
N ASP A 238 0.63 0.67 -25.30
CA ASP A 238 -0.03 -0.24 -26.22
C ASP A 238 0.84 -0.64 -27.41
N SER A 239 1.59 0.31 -27.95
CA SER A 239 2.51 0.10 -29.07
C SER A 239 3.77 -0.65 -28.65
N ALA A 240 4.40 -0.25 -27.54
CA ALA A 240 5.64 -0.85 -27.07
C ALA A 240 5.45 -2.31 -26.62
N TYR A 241 4.29 -2.64 -26.04
CA TYR A 241 3.94 -3.99 -25.58
C TYR A 241 3.09 -4.76 -26.59
N GLN A 242 3.04 -4.34 -27.86
CA GLN A 242 2.29 -5.05 -28.89
C GLN A 242 2.78 -6.51 -29.01
N GLY A 243 1.83 -7.45 -29.01
CA GLY A 243 2.12 -8.89 -29.07
C GLY A 243 2.62 -9.51 -27.76
N LYS A 244 2.72 -8.75 -26.67
CA LYS A 244 2.97 -9.30 -25.33
C LYS A 244 1.68 -9.89 -24.74
N PRO A 245 1.78 -10.93 -23.90
CA PRO A 245 0.61 -11.62 -23.33
C PRO A 245 -0.22 -10.72 -22.39
N SER A 246 0.44 -9.76 -21.74
CA SER A 246 -0.19 -8.76 -20.89
C SER A 246 0.49 -7.41 -21.12
N LYS A 247 -0.25 -6.34 -20.87
CA LYS A 247 0.25 -4.97 -20.91
C LYS A 247 0.31 -4.41 -19.48
N PRO A 248 1.31 -3.59 -19.15
CA PRO A 248 1.33 -2.85 -17.89
C PRO A 248 0.13 -1.90 -17.79
N LEU A 249 -0.26 -1.59 -16.55
CA LEU A 249 -1.26 -0.58 -16.24
C LEU A 249 -0.72 0.83 -16.57
N VAL A 250 -1.63 1.75 -16.89
CA VAL A 250 -1.37 3.19 -16.99
C VAL A 250 -1.99 3.89 -15.78
N LEU A 251 -1.18 4.61 -15.03
CA LEU A 251 -1.57 5.27 -13.78
C LEU A 251 -1.31 6.79 -13.84
N ALA A 252 -2.15 7.54 -13.15
CA ALA A 252 -2.02 8.99 -13.01
C ALA A 252 -3.00 9.53 -11.94
N PRO A 253 -2.82 10.75 -11.39
CA PRO A 253 -1.70 11.65 -11.64
C PRO A 253 -0.55 11.57 -10.62
N GLY A 254 -0.65 10.68 -9.62
CA GLY A 254 0.32 10.62 -8.53
C GLY A 254 0.40 11.93 -7.75
N GLY A 255 -0.74 12.54 -7.41
CA GLY A 255 -0.79 13.87 -6.78
C GLY A 255 -1.86 14.03 -5.72
N PHE A 256 -1.99 15.21 -5.12
CA PHE A 256 -3.00 15.47 -4.11
C PHE A 256 -4.39 15.58 -4.75
N PHE A 257 -5.39 15.03 -4.06
CA PHE A 257 -6.77 15.01 -4.53
C PHE A 257 -7.33 16.44 -4.61
N ASP A 258 -7.74 16.82 -5.82
CA ASP A 258 -8.55 18.00 -6.10
C ASP A 258 -9.79 17.53 -6.88
N ALA A 259 -10.98 17.75 -6.33
CA ALA A 259 -12.20 17.15 -6.88
C ALA A 259 -12.49 17.60 -8.32
N THR A 260 -12.23 18.86 -8.66
CA THR A 260 -12.47 19.39 -10.00
C THR A 260 -11.47 18.81 -10.98
N TRP A 261 -10.18 18.87 -10.63
CA TRP A 261 -9.08 18.38 -11.46
C TRP A 261 -9.19 16.87 -11.71
N PHE A 262 -9.49 16.09 -10.67
CA PHE A 262 -9.65 14.63 -10.77
C PHE A 262 -10.89 14.26 -11.58
N THR A 263 -12.01 14.97 -11.40
CA THR A 263 -13.22 14.75 -12.21
C THR A 263 -12.94 14.97 -13.69
N GLU A 264 -12.22 16.04 -14.02
CA GLU A 264 -11.86 16.35 -15.40
C GLU A 264 -10.93 15.30 -16.01
N LEU A 265 -9.87 14.89 -15.28
CA LEU A 265 -8.96 13.83 -15.74
C LEU A 265 -9.72 12.53 -16.02
N VAL A 266 -10.55 12.08 -15.07
CA VAL A 266 -11.34 10.85 -15.23
C VAL A 266 -12.31 10.98 -16.41
N SER A 267 -12.99 12.11 -16.54
CA SER A 267 -13.94 12.31 -17.63
C SER A 267 -13.28 12.31 -19.01
N LYS A 268 -12.04 12.79 -19.12
CA LYS A 268 -11.31 12.89 -20.40
C LYS A 268 -10.53 11.61 -20.75
N THR A 269 -10.29 10.74 -19.78
CA THR A 269 -9.58 9.45 -19.98
C THR A 269 -10.52 8.23 -20.01
N LYS A 270 -11.84 8.44 -19.89
CA LYS A 270 -12.82 7.35 -19.99
C LYS A 270 -12.98 6.83 -21.44
N PRO A 271 -13.47 5.58 -21.63
CA PRO A 271 -13.77 4.62 -20.57
C PRO A 271 -12.52 3.92 -20.02
N ASP A 272 -11.42 3.85 -20.79
CA ASP A 272 -10.34 2.86 -20.58
C ASP A 272 -8.92 3.37 -20.94
N GLN A 273 -8.71 4.69 -21.01
CA GLN A 273 -7.38 5.26 -21.32
C GLN A 273 -6.45 5.33 -20.11
N MET A 274 -6.99 5.11 -18.90
CA MET A 274 -6.26 5.06 -17.63
C MET A 274 -6.80 3.91 -16.79
N ASP A 275 -5.91 3.10 -16.22
CA ASP A 275 -6.28 1.90 -15.48
C ASP A 275 -6.45 2.19 -13.97
N ALA A 276 -5.65 3.09 -13.41
CA ALA A 276 -5.79 3.50 -12.00
C ALA A 276 -5.60 5.01 -11.84
N ILE A 277 -6.49 5.63 -11.07
CA ILE A 277 -6.31 6.99 -10.58
C ILE A 277 -5.57 6.97 -9.24
N THR A 278 -4.41 7.62 -9.18
CA THR A 278 -3.51 7.62 -8.02
C THR A 278 -3.54 8.96 -7.31
N HIS A 279 -3.66 8.94 -5.97
CA HIS A 279 -3.54 10.14 -5.14
C HIS A 279 -2.58 9.94 -3.96
N HIS A 280 -2.08 11.05 -3.42
CA HIS A 280 -1.11 11.09 -2.33
C HIS A 280 -1.73 11.51 -1.00
N ILE A 281 -1.24 10.96 0.12
CA ILE A 281 -1.73 11.27 1.48
C ILE A 281 -0.58 11.72 2.41
N TYR A 282 -0.65 13.00 2.82
CA TYR A 282 0.23 13.62 3.82
C TYR A 282 -0.56 14.51 4.77
N ASN A 283 -1.54 13.90 5.43
CA ASN A 283 -2.60 14.59 6.15
C ASN A 283 -2.25 14.97 7.60
N LEU A 284 -1.08 14.61 8.13
CA LEU A 284 -0.64 14.99 9.48
C LEU A 284 0.08 16.34 9.53
N GLY A 285 0.58 16.83 8.39
CA GLY A 285 1.35 18.07 8.30
C GLY A 285 2.86 17.85 8.09
N PRO A 286 3.69 18.86 8.37
CA PRO A 286 5.13 18.77 8.13
C PRO A 286 5.82 17.89 9.18
N GLY A 287 6.92 17.24 8.79
CA GLY A 287 7.77 16.47 9.72
C GLY A 287 8.35 17.28 10.89
N VAL A 288 8.37 18.61 10.81
CA VAL A 288 8.84 19.48 11.93
C VAL A 288 7.75 19.77 12.97
N ASP A 289 6.52 19.32 12.76
CA ASP A 289 5.44 19.61 13.71
C ASP A 289 5.62 18.80 15.01
N ASP A 290 5.69 19.49 16.13
CA ASP A 290 5.81 18.90 17.48
C ASP A 290 4.49 18.29 17.97
N HIS A 291 3.38 18.47 17.23
CA HIS A 291 2.05 17.97 17.58
C HIS A 291 1.63 16.71 16.81
N LEU A 292 2.55 16.06 16.07
CA LEU A 292 2.22 14.89 15.26
C LEU A 292 1.61 13.75 16.08
N VAL A 293 2.13 13.47 17.28
CA VAL A 293 1.61 12.40 18.15
C VAL A 293 0.16 12.69 18.57
N GLN A 294 -0.15 13.93 18.91
CA GLN A 294 -1.48 14.37 19.30
C GLN A 294 -2.48 14.18 18.15
N LYS A 295 -2.06 14.53 16.92
CA LYS A 295 -2.86 14.31 15.70
C LYS A 295 -3.09 12.84 15.40
N ILE A 296 -2.04 12.01 15.53
CA ILE A 296 -2.11 10.55 15.31
C ILE A 296 -3.09 9.89 16.28
N LEU A 297 -3.18 10.37 17.52
CA LEU A 297 -4.04 9.83 18.57
C LEU A 297 -5.40 10.52 18.69
N ASP A 298 -5.71 11.49 17.80
CA ASP A 298 -6.99 12.18 17.77
C ASP A 298 -7.90 11.60 16.68
N PRO A 299 -8.99 10.87 17.04
CA PRO A 299 -9.89 10.29 16.05
C PRO A 299 -10.54 11.35 15.16
N SER A 300 -10.82 12.55 15.69
CA SER A 300 -11.44 13.63 14.91
C SER A 300 -10.50 14.14 13.82
N TYR A 301 -9.20 14.13 14.10
CA TYR A 301 -8.17 14.49 13.14
C TYR A 301 -8.04 13.41 12.04
N LEU A 302 -7.97 12.14 12.45
CA LEU A 302 -7.88 11.02 11.50
C LEU A 302 -9.11 10.94 10.57
N ASP A 303 -10.31 11.19 11.10
CA ASP A 303 -11.57 11.15 10.34
C ASP A 303 -11.62 12.15 9.18
N GLY A 304 -10.79 13.20 9.21
CA GLY A 304 -10.71 14.20 8.14
C GLY A 304 -10.38 13.60 6.76
N GLU A 305 -9.63 12.50 6.73
CA GLU A 305 -9.20 11.87 5.48
C GLU A 305 -10.32 11.08 4.76
N ALA A 306 -11.37 10.70 5.47
CA ALA A 306 -12.46 9.91 4.91
C ALA A 306 -13.14 10.60 3.72
N SER A 307 -13.20 11.94 3.74
CA SER A 307 -13.78 12.75 2.67
C SER A 307 -13.01 12.60 1.35
N THR A 308 -11.67 12.54 1.39
CA THR A 308 -10.83 12.32 0.20
C THR A 308 -11.18 11.01 -0.48
N PHE A 309 -11.19 9.91 0.27
CA PHE A 309 -11.46 8.58 -0.27
C PHE A 309 -12.91 8.46 -0.78
N SER A 310 -13.88 8.95 -0.01
CA SER A 310 -15.30 8.87 -0.40
C SER A 310 -15.62 9.71 -1.63
N ASN A 311 -15.05 10.91 -1.76
CA ASN A 311 -15.24 11.77 -2.93
C ASN A 311 -14.63 11.13 -4.19
N LEU A 312 -13.41 10.59 -4.10
CA LEU A 312 -12.79 9.89 -5.23
C LEU A 312 -13.60 8.66 -5.65
N GLN A 313 -14.09 7.87 -4.68
CA GLN A 313 -15.00 6.75 -4.97
C GLN A 313 -16.27 7.22 -5.69
N GLY A 314 -16.85 8.35 -5.25
CA GLY A 314 -18.04 8.95 -5.88
C GLY A 314 -17.80 9.37 -7.34
N ILE A 315 -16.64 9.98 -7.61
CA ILE A 315 -16.23 10.35 -8.98
C ILE A 315 -16.15 9.09 -9.85
N LEU A 316 -15.45 8.05 -9.41
CA LEU A 316 -15.28 6.83 -10.22
C LEU A 316 -16.61 6.10 -10.47
N LYS A 317 -17.47 5.97 -9.44
CA LYS A 317 -18.79 5.32 -9.56
C LYS A 317 -19.74 6.06 -10.53
N SER A 318 -19.60 7.38 -10.65
CA SER A 318 -20.47 8.21 -11.50
C SER A 318 -19.92 8.45 -12.91
N ALA A 319 -18.61 8.28 -13.12
CA ALA A 319 -17.96 8.66 -14.38
C ALA A 319 -18.15 7.65 -15.54
N GLY A 320 -18.50 6.40 -15.25
CA GLY A 320 -18.55 5.33 -16.26
C GLY A 320 -17.17 4.94 -16.81
N THR A 321 -16.14 5.00 -15.96
CA THR A 321 -14.76 4.59 -16.26
C THR A 321 -14.49 3.18 -15.72
N SER A 322 -13.51 2.47 -16.28
CA SER A 322 -12.94 1.26 -15.68
C SER A 322 -11.82 1.53 -14.67
N ALA A 323 -11.38 2.79 -14.56
CA ALA A 323 -10.30 3.17 -13.66
C ALA A 323 -10.65 2.90 -12.19
N VAL A 324 -9.67 2.44 -11.41
CA VAL A 324 -9.79 2.17 -9.98
C VAL A 324 -8.97 3.15 -9.14
N ALA A 325 -9.34 3.35 -7.87
CA ALA A 325 -8.64 4.27 -6.96
C ALA A 325 -7.45 3.61 -6.26
N TRP A 326 -6.28 4.27 -6.26
CA TRP A 326 -5.06 3.84 -5.60
C TRP A 326 -4.48 4.99 -4.76
N VAL A 327 -4.02 4.70 -3.55
CA VAL A 327 -3.08 5.61 -2.85
C VAL A 327 -1.67 5.29 -3.36
N GLY A 328 -1.14 6.15 -4.22
CA GLY A 328 0.14 5.96 -4.90
C GLY A 328 1.36 6.30 -4.05
N GLU A 329 1.17 7.13 -3.03
CA GLU A 329 2.19 7.53 -2.07
C GLU A 329 1.54 8.06 -0.79
N ALA A 330 2.00 7.62 0.37
CA ALA A 330 1.51 8.14 1.65
C ALA A 330 2.57 8.06 2.73
N GLY A 331 2.92 9.20 3.33
CA GLY A 331 3.87 9.27 4.44
C GLY A 331 3.29 9.87 5.71
N GLY A 332 2.05 10.40 5.66
CA GLY A 332 1.35 11.06 6.77
C GLY A 332 1.95 12.42 7.10
N ALA A 333 3.23 12.46 7.50
CA ALA A 333 3.99 13.69 7.67
C ALA A 333 4.95 13.92 6.49
N TYR A 334 4.80 15.05 5.78
CA TYR A 334 5.62 15.39 4.62
C TYR A 334 7.01 15.92 5.04
N ASN A 335 7.89 16.18 4.07
CA ASN A 335 9.29 16.60 4.30
C ASN A 335 10.08 15.58 5.13
N SER A 336 10.09 14.34 4.65
CA SER A 336 10.89 13.21 5.20
C SER A 336 10.48 12.71 6.59
N GLY A 337 9.31 13.10 7.11
CA GLY A 337 8.80 12.64 8.40
C GLY A 337 9.59 13.15 9.62
N HIS A 338 9.26 12.65 10.80
CA HIS A 338 9.81 13.08 12.09
C HIS A 338 10.43 11.89 12.83
N HIS A 339 11.74 11.94 13.06
CA HIS A 339 12.45 10.91 13.82
C HIS A 339 11.89 10.75 15.25
N LEU A 340 11.77 9.51 15.72
CA LEU A 340 11.09 9.11 16.97
C LEU A 340 9.56 9.29 16.95
N VAL A 341 8.98 9.64 15.81
CA VAL A 341 7.53 9.66 15.60
C VAL A 341 7.17 8.76 14.42
N THR A 342 7.59 9.12 13.19
CA THR A 342 7.20 8.42 11.96
C THR A 342 7.94 7.09 11.73
N ASP A 343 9.04 6.88 12.44
CA ASP A 343 9.78 5.61 12.53
C ASP A 343 9.55 4.89 13.87
N ALA A 344 8.61 5.36 14.69
CA ALA A 344 8.27 4.79 15.99
C ALA A 344 6.90 4.09 15.97
N PHE A 345 6.63 3.30 17.01
CA PHE A 345 5.40 2.50 17.11
C PHE A 345 4.12 3.34 17.08
N VAL A 346 4.17 4.57 17.58
CA VAL A 346 3.02 5.48 17.56
C VAL A 346 2.51 5.74 16.14
N PHE A 347 3.38 5.69 15.12
CA PHE A 347 2.92 5.90 13.74
C PHE A 347 2.05 4.77 13.19
N SER A 348 2.17 3.57 13.76
CA SER A 348 1.35 2.42 13.36
C SER A 348 -0.14 2.66 13.59
N PHE A 349 -0.52 3.51 14.55
CA PHE A 349 -1.91 3.92 14.75
C PHE A 349 -2.47 4.62 13.52
N TRP A 350 -1.75 5.62 12.98
CA TRP A 350 -2.15 6.31 11.77
C TRP A 350 -2.09 5.36 10.56
N TYR A 351 -1.00 4.61 10.38
CA TYR A 351 -0.81 3.82 9.18
C TYR A 351 -1.86 2.71 9.03
N LEU A 352 -2.13 1.95 10.10
CA LEU A 352 -3.17 0.91 10.08
C LEU A 352 -4.57 1.50 9.93
N ASP A 353 -4.81 2.70 10.51
CA ASP A 353 -6.07 3.40 10.32
C ASP A 353 -6.30 3.81 8.86
N GLN A 354 -5.26 4.30 8.19
CA GLN A 354 -5.33 4.68 6.78
C GLN A 354 -5.52 3.48 5.84
N LEU A 355 -4.87 2.35 6.11
CA LEU A 355 -5.14 1.09 5.39
C LEU A 355 -6.60 0.66 5.55
N GLY A 356 -7.11 0.71 6.78
CA GLY A 356 -8.51 0.44 7.10
C GLY A 356 -9.49 1.37 6.40
N MET A 357 -9.26 2.68 6.52
CA MET A 357 -10.15 3.70 6.00
C MET A 357 -10.22 3.68 4.47
N SER A 358 -9.07 3.67 3.80
CA SER A 358 -9.02 3.65 2.33
C SER A 358 -9.69 2.40 1.73
N SER A 359 -9.51 1.23 2.36
CA SER A 359 -10.12 -0.02 1.90
C SER A 359 -11.66 0.02 1.91
N LYS A 360 -12.28 0.66 2.92
CA LYS A 360 -13.74 0.84 3.01
C LYS A 360 -14.31 1.62 1.83
N TYR A 361 -13.50 2.47 1.22
CA TYR A 361 -13.87 3.29 0.06
C TYR A 361 -13.38 2.71 -1.27
N ASP A 362 -13.14 1.39 -1.32
CA ASP A 362 -12.82 0.65 -2.55
C ASP A 362 -11.50 1.07 -3.20
N THR A 363 -10.57 1.58 -2.40
CA THR A 363 -9.17 1.78 -2.79
C THR A 363 -8.50 0.42 -2.96
N LYS A 364 -7.82 0.21 -4.09
CA LYS A 364 -7.26 -1.11 -4.47
C LYS A 364 -5.83 -1.33 -4.01
N SER A 365 -5.07 -0.26 -3.80
CA SER A 365 -3.67 -0.31 -3.37
C SER A 365 -3.32 0.89 -2.48
N TYR A 366 -2.42 0.68 -1.53
CA TYR A 366 -1.93 1.73 -0.62
C TYR A 366 -0.41 1.68 -0.48
N CYS A 367 0.28 2.63 -1.10
CA CYS A 367 1.74 2.69 -1.16
C CYS A 367 2.32 3.57 -0.06
N ARG A 368 2.97 2.94 0.93
CA ARG A 368 3.68 3.63 2.01
C ARG A 368 4.98 4.28 1.49
N GLN A 369 5.08 5.58 1.67
CA GLN A 369 6.32 6.33 1.60
C GLN A 369 7.12 6.10 2.90
N THR A 370 8.24 5.38 2.90
CA THR A 370 8.88 4.59 1.81
C THR A 370 9.18 3.17 2.30
N LEU A 371 9.65 2.28 1.41
CA LEU A 371 10.30 1.05 1.85
C LEU A 371 11.57 1.34 2.67
N VAL A 372 12.39 2.31 2.25
CA VAL A 372 13.62 2.74 2.91
C VAL A 372 13.94 4.20 2.54
N GLY A 373 14.46 4.98 3.49
CA GLY A 373 14.77 6.40 3.32
C GLY A 373 13.73 7.32 3.96
N GLY A 374 14.17 8.46 4.48
CA GLY A 374 13.33 9.32 5.31
C GLY A 374 13.08 8.73 6.69
N ASN A 375 12.51 9.53 7.60
CA ASN A 375 12.15 9.09 8.95
C ASN A 375 10.85 8.26 8.98
N TYR A 376 10.16 8.08 7.85
CA TYR A 376 8.94 7.27 7.74
C TYR A 376 9.18 5.90 7.10
N GLY A 377 10.43 5.56 6.76
CA GLY A 377 10.76 4.34 6.03
C GLY A 377 10.33 3.09 6.78
N LEU A 378 9.80 2.09 6.07
CA LEU A 378 9.48 0.80 6.66
C LEU A 378 10.74 0.10 7.19
N LEU A 379 11.88 0.33 6.54
CA LEU A 379 13.20 -0.12 6.99
C LEU A 379 14.05 1.08 7.41
N ASN A 380 14.85 0.89 8.45
CA ASN A 380 15.85 1.87 8.86
C ASN A 380 16.81 2.18 7.70
N THR A 381 17.05 3.47 7.43
CA THR A 381 17.86 3.95 6.31
C THR A 381 19.28 3.39 6.29
N SER A 382 19.89 3.17 7.45
CA SER A 382 21.29 2.75 7.57
C SER A 382 21.45 1.25 7.79
N THR A 383 20.67 0.68 8.70
CA THR A 383 20.82 -0.73 9.11
C THR A 383 19.93 -1.68 8.31
N PHE A 384 18.90 -1.16 7.62
CA PHE A 384 17.81 -1.92 7.00
C PHE A 384 16.94 -2.69 7.99
N GLU A 385 17.18 -2.56 9.29
CA GLU A 385 16.34 -3.21 10.30
C GLU A 385 14.90 -2.69 10.20
N PRO A 386 13.89 -3.56 10.29
CA PRO A 386 12.51 -3.12 10.13
C PRO A 386 12.05 -2.20 11.25
N ASN A 387 11.52 -1.03 10.87
CA ASN A 387 10.80 -0.13 11.77
C ASN A 387 9.41 -0.73 12.10
N PRO A 388 8.71 -0.25 13.15
CA PRO A 388 7.43 -0.82 13.58
C PRO A 388 6.39 -0.97 12.47
N ASP A 389 6.31 -0.01 11.55
CA ASP A 389 5.34 -0.06 10.46
C ASP A 389 5.59 -1.14 9.42
N TYR A 390 6.82 -1.66 9.30
CA TYR A 390 7.06 -2.84 8.46
C TYR A 390 6.28 -4.04 8.99
N TYR A 391 6.22 -4.22 10.32
CA TYR A 391 5.45 -5.29 10.92
C TYR A 391 3.95 -5.05 10.78
N SER A 392 3.49 -3.80 10.90
CA SER A 392 2.10 -3.42 10.62
C SER A 392 1.69 -3.77 9.18
N ALA A 393 2.51 -3.39 8.19
CA ALA A 393 2.33 -3.75 6.79
C ALA A 393 2.32 -5.27 6.57
N LEU A 394 3.28 -6.00 7.15
CA LEU A 394 3.42 -7.43 6.96
C LEU A 394 2.28 -8.23 7.61
N LEU A 395 1.84 -7.83 8.81
CA LEU A 395 0.69 -8.44 9.48
C LEU A 395 -0.60 -8.20 8.70
N TRP A 396 -0.84 -6.97 8.25
CA TRP A 396 -1.96 -6.67 7.36
C TRP A 396 -1.92 -7.58 6.12
N HIS A 397 -0.77 -7.60 5.43
CA HIS A 397 -0.60 -8.38 4.21
C HIS A 397 -0.85 -9.88 4.42
N ARG A 398 -0.53 -10.44 5.59
CA ARG A 398 -0.71 -11.88 5.87
C ARG A 398 -2.11 -12.25 6.35
N LEU A 399 -2.83 -11.33 6.99
CA LEU A 399 -4.07 -11.63 7.71
C LEU A 399 -5.32 -11.07 7.01
N MET A 400 -5.25 -9.85 6.48
CA MET A 400 -6.40 -9.16 5.87
C MET A 400 -6.56 -9.63 4.42
N GLY A 401 -7.69 -10.25 4.09
CA GLY A 401 -8.04 -10.65 2.73
C GLY A 401 -8.61 -9.50 1.90
N THR A 402 -8.98 -9.77 0.65
CA THR A 402 -9.38 -8.73 -0.30
C THR A 402 -10.80 -8.19 -0.09
N LYS A 403 -11.68 -8.98 0.54
CA LYS A 403 -13.09 -8.62 0.74
C LYS A 403 -13.24 -7.81 2.02
N VAL A 404 -13.57 -6.53 1.88
CA VAL A 404 -13.78 -5.60 3.00
C VAL A 404 -15.20 -5.76 3.55
N LEU A 405 -15.34 -5.85 4.87
CA LEU A 405 -16.62 -6.06 5.55
C LEU A 405 -17.06 -4.80 6.29
N SER A 406 -18.37 -4.60 6.38
CA SER A 406 -18.91 -3.51 7.20
C SER A 406 -18.62 -3.80 8.68
N THR A 407 -18.10 -2.80 9.37
CA THR A 407 -17.74 -2.88 10.79
C THR A 407 -18.29 -1.67 11.51
N ALA A 408 -19.13 -1.90 12.50
CA ALA A 408 -19.65 -0.88 13.40
C ALA A 408 -19.10 -1.10 14.80
N PHE A 409 -18.76 -0.01 15.49
CA PHE A 409 -18.38 -0.04 16.89
C PHE A 409 -19.41 0.74 17.72
N ASN A 410 -19.85 0.15 18.82
CA ASN A 410 -20.71 0.79 19.79
C ASN A 410 -19.89 1.00 21.08
N GLY A 411 -19.32 2.19 21.23
CA GLY A 411 -18.43 2.56 22.34
C GLY A 411 -17.74 3.91 22.07
N THR A 412 -16.60 4.16 22.72
CA THR A 412 -15.80 5.37 22.47
C THR A 412 -15.29 5.49 21.04
N ASN A 413 -15.21 6.72 20.50
CA ASN A 413 -14.59 6.98 19.19
C ASN A 413 -13.06 6.81 19.19
N LYS A 414 -12.44 6.59 20.36
CA LYS A 414 -11.02 6.24 20.50
C LYS A 414 -10.71 4.79 20.11
N ILE A 415 -11.72 3.93 19.97
CA ILE A 415 -11.57 2.60 19.41
C ILE A 415 -11.99 2.62 17.95
N ARG A 416 -11.12 2.12 17.06
CA ARG A 416 -11.36 2.06 15.62
C ARG A 416 -11.29 0.62 15.15
N GLY A 417 -12.21 0.24 14.26
CA GLY A 417 -12.42 -1.15 13.84
C GLY A 417 -12.53 -1.31 12.32
N TYR A 418 -11.80 -2.27 11.79
CA TYR A 418 -11.81 -2.63 10.37
C TYR A 418 -11.79 -4.15 10.22
N ALA A 419 -12.71 -4.71 9.44
CA ALA A 419 -12.81 -6.14 9.24
C ALA A 419 -12.78 -6.52 7.76
N HIS A 420 -12.07 -7.60 7.45
CA HIS A 420 -12.00 -8.21 6.12
C HIS A 420 -12.30 -9.71 6.26
N CYS A 421 -12.65 -10.37 5.16
CA CYS A 421 -12.47 -11.83 5.12
C CYS A 421 -11.00 -12.17 5.41
N ALA A 422 -10.75 -13.29 6.09
CA ALA A 422 -9.39 -13.75 6.32
C ALA A 422 -8.70 -14.11 5.00
N LYS A 423 -7.40 -13.77 4.86
CA LYS A 423 -6.69 -13.91 3.58
C LYS A 423 -6.53 -15.37 3.12
N ASN A 424 -6.12 -16.25 4.03
CA ASN A 424 -5.73 -17.63 3.72
C ASN A 424 -6.52 -18.69 4.50
N SER A 425 -7.69 -18.32 5.04
CA SER A 425 -8.56 -19.23 5.77
C SER A 425 -10.02 -18.79 5.66
N GLU A 426 -10.94 -19.69 5.98
CA GLU A 426 -12.32 -19.30 6.26
C GLU A 426 -12.35 -18.46 7.55
N GLY A 427 -13.04 -17.33 7.52
CA GLY A 427 -13.21 -16.48 8.69
C GLY A 427 -13.10 -14.99 8.41
N ILE A 428 -13.01 -14.23 9.50
CA ILE A 428 -12.93 -12.77 9.51
C ILE A 428 -11.63 -12.39 10.22
N THR A 429 -10.87 -11.49 9.62
CA THR A 429 -9.77 -10.79 10.31
C THR A 429 -10.29 -9.44 10.75
N LEU A 430 -10.12 -9.12 12.04
CA LEU A 430 -10.54 -7.85 12.64
C LEU A 430 -9.30 -7.11 13.16
N LEU A 431 -9.09 -5.90 12.65
CA LEU A 431 -8.16 -4.92 13.22
C LEU A 431 -8.91 -4.05 14.24
N LEU A 432 -8.36 -3.93 15.44
CA LEU A 432 -8.80 -2.99 16.47
C LEU A 432 -7.64 -2.08 16.85
N ILE A 433 -7.93 -0.78 16.88
CA ILE A 433 -6.99 0.27 17.22
C ILE A 433 -7.53 0.98 18.46
N ASN A 434 -6.74 1.02 19.53
CA ASN A 434 -7.05 1.82 20.72
C ASN A 434 -6.15 3.05 20.76
N LEU A 435 -6.75 4.22 20.51
CA LEU A 435 -6.05 5.52 20.54
C LEU A 435 -5.98 6.14 21.93
N ASP A 436 -6.56 5.51 22.94
CA ASP A 436 -6.48 5.98 24.32
C ASP A 436 -5.15 5.53 24.96
N GLY A 437 -4.38 6.50 25.46
CA GLY A 437 -3.09 6.25 26.12
C GLY A 437 -3.19 5.75 27.56
N SER A 438 -4.39 5.62 28.12
CA SER A 438 -4.61 5.35 29.55
C SER A 438 -5.68 4.29 29.83
N SER A 439 -6.59 4.04 28.89
CA SER A 439 -7.70 3.08 29.08
C SER A 439 -7.44 1.72 28.44
N THR A 440 -7.80 0.67 29.16
CA THR A 440 -7.92 -0.70 28.63
C THR A 440 -9.39 -1.00 28.41
N ASN A 441 -9.77 -1.22 27.15
CA ASN A 441 -11.15 -1.48 26.76
C ASN A 441 -11.40 -2.99 26.57
N ARG A 442 -12.50 -3.50 27.15
CA ARG A 442 -12.96 -4.88 26.96
C ARG A 442 -14.05 -4.89 25.91
N ILE A 443 -13.72 -5.35 24.71
CA ILE A 443 -14.58 -5.27 23.54
C ILE A 443 -15.21 -6.64 23.26
N TYR A 444 -16.53 -6.70 23.19
CA TYR A 444 -17.24 -7.88 22.71
C TYR A 444 -17.28 -7.89 21.18
N VAL A 445 -16.91 -9.01 20.56
CA VAL A 445 -16.95 -9.15 19.10
C VAL A 445 -18.15 -10.00 18.71
N THR A 446 -18.99 -9.45 17.83
CA THR A 446 -20.14 -10.16 17.26
C THR A 446 -20.09 -10.06 15.74
N SER A 447 -20.64 -11.06 15.07
CA SER A 447 -20.79 -11.05 13.62
C SER A 447 -22.19 -11.44 13.21
N GLN A 448 -22.72 -10.76 12.20
CA GLN A 448 -23.97 -11.14 11.54
C GLN A 448 -23.64 -11.90 10.26
N GLY A 449 -24.32 -13.03 10.04
CA GLY A 449 -24.18 -13.81 8.80
C GLY A 449 -22.92 -14.67 8.70
N ALA A 450 -22.04 -14.70 9.70
CA ALA A 450 -20.94 -15.65 9.74
C ALA A 450 -21.49 -17.08 9.94
N HIS A 451 -21.14 -18.00 9.03
CA HIS A 451 -21.54 -19.40 9.18
C HIS A 451 -20.88 -20.01 10.42
N THR A 452 -21.70 -20.49 11.34
CA THR A 452 -21.24 -21.37 12.42
C THR A 452 -20.87 -22.71 11.80
N PRO A 453 -19.67 -23.27 12.06
CA PRO A 453 -19.39 -24.65 11.71
C PRO A 453 -20.47 -25.51 12.36
N ARG A 454 -21.20 -26.27 11.53
CA ARG A 454 -22.16 -27.27 12.01
C ARG A 454 -21.38 -28.18 12.96
N ALA A 455 -21.76 -28.22 14.23
CA ALA A 455 -21.21 -29.20 15.16
C ALA A 455 -21.43 -30.58 14.54
N GLU A 456 -20.35 -31.23 14.11
CA GLU A 456 -20.41 -32.63 13.71
C GLU A 456 -21.01 -33.39 14.88
N GLY A 457 -22.22 -33.93 14.65
CA GLY A 457 -22.95 -34.66 15.66
C GLY A 457 -22.08 -35.77 16.20
N ARG A 458 -21.79 -35.73 17.52
CA ARG A 458 -21.25 -36.85 18.27
C ARG A 458 -22.17 -38.06 18.08
N ARG A 459 -21.88 -38.90 17.08
CA ARG A 459 -22.28 -40.31 17.08
C ARG A 459 -21.14 -41.09 17.72
N GLY A 460 -21.32 -41.48 18.97
CA GLY A 460 -20.28 -42.24 19.68
C GLY A 460 -20.63 -42.62 21.12
N ALA A 461 -21.53 -43.60 21.26
CA ALA A 461 -21.55 -44.65 22.29
C ALA A 461 -21.64 -44.30 23.79
N LYS A 462 -22.74 -44.72 24.44
CA LYS A 462 -22.82 -45.91 25.33
C LYS A 462 -24.10 -45.89 26.17
N GLY A 463 -24.70 -47.07 26.37
CA GLY A 463 -25.75 -47.31 27.35
C GLY A 463 -26.40 -48.69 27.24
N SER A 464 -25.71 -49.73 27.72
CA SER A 464 -26.25 -51.09 27.89
C SER A 464 -27.09 -51.23 29.16
N ALA A 465 -28.22 -51.96 29.09
CA ALA A 465 -28.76 -52.87 30.13
C ALA A 465 -30.10 -53.46 29.61
N LYS A 466 -30.19 -54.73 29.21
CA LYS A 466 -30.37 -56.00 29.98
C LYS A 466 -31.84 -56.45 30.11
N GLN A 467 -32.18 -57.60 29.50
CA GLN A 467 -32.80 -58.83 30.09
C GLN A 467 -33.14 -59.83 28.95
N GLN A 468 -32.47 -61.00 28.88
CA GLN A 468 -32.94 -62.35 29.34
C GLN A 468 -34.33 -62.73 28.77
N GLN A 469 -34.54 -63.83 28.02
CA GLN A 469 -34.17 -65.24 28.23
C GLN A 469 -34.26 -66.06 26.91
N PRO A 470 -33.74 -67.32 26.86
CA PRO A 470 -33.64 -68.14 25.65
C PRO A 470 -34.65 -69.31 25.58
N ARG A 471 -34.96 -69.73 24.35
CA ARG A 471 -35.44 -71.05 23.85
C ARG A 471 -36.09 -70.76 22.48
N SER A 472 -36.03 -71.55 21.41
CA SER A 472 -35.41 -72.82 21.07
C SER A 472 -35.78 -73.09 19.59
N ARG A 473 -34.83 -73.67 18.84
CA ARG A 473 -35.01 -74.57 17.68
C ARG A 473 -35.56 -74.06 16.33
N ASP A 474 -34.84 -74.58 15.34
CA ASP A 474 -35.23 -75.13 14.04
C ASP A 474 -35.19 -74.26 12.77
N ARG A 475 -34.19 -74.64 11.94
CA ARG A 475 -34.25 -75.07 10.53
C ARG A 475 -34.63 -74.07 9.42
N SER A 476 -33.67 -74.04 8.47
CA SER A 476 -33.80 -74.21 7.02
C SER A 476 -34.23 -73.01 6.15
N THR A 477 -33.35 -72.70 5.17
CA THR A 477 -33.60 -72.35 3.75
C THR A 477 -34.86 -71.52 3.44
N ILE A 478 -34.78 -70.38 2.77
CA ILE A 478 -34.25 -70.10 1.41
C ILE A 478 -33.79 -68.64 1.37
#